data_AF-A0A0M2DQR5-F1
#
_entry.id   AF-A0A0M2DQR5-F1
#
_cell.length_a   1.000
_cell.length_b   1.000
_cell.length_c   1.000
_cell.angle_alpha   90.00
_cell.angle_beta   90.00
_cell.angle_gamma   90.00
#
_symmetry.space_group_name_H-M   'P 1'
#
loop_
_entity.id
_entity.type
_entity.pdbx_description
1 polymer ?
#
loop_
_entity_poly.entity_id
_entity_poly.type
_entity_poly.pdbx_seq_one_letter_code
_entity_poly.pdbx_strand_id
1 'polypeptide(L)'
;MRERGLFSIEQAVHMLTQRPASLYGFADRGVLQVGKLADLNLIDLQALKILPPHIARDLPAGGKRFLQGAQGYRYTIKSGQITYRDSMATDALPGRLLKRSEHRVS
;
A
#
# COMPACT_ATOMS: atom_id res chain seq x y z
N MET A 1 -15.81 2.07 7.51
CA MET A 1 -15.32 0.89 8.27
C MET A 1 -14.92 1.26 9.70
N ARG A 2 -13.99 2.20 9.90
CA ARG A 2 -13.61 2.70 11.25
C ARG A 2 -14.78 3.34 12.01
N GLU A 3 -15.53 4.21 11.37
CA GLU A 3 -16.74 4.85 11.94
C GLU A 3 -17.85 3.86 12.29
N ARG A 4 -17.83 2.68 11.66
CA ARG A 4 -18.78 1.59 11.96
C ARG A 4 -18.26 0.64 13.05
N GLY A 5 -17.08 0.90 13.62
CA GLY A 5 -16.49 0.14 14.73
C GLY A 5 -16.13 -1.31 14.41
N LEU A 6 -16.03 -1.69 13.13
CA LEU A 6 -15.86 -3.10 12.73
C LEU A 6 -14.47 -3.66 13.09
N PHE A 7 -13.45 -2.82 13.08
CA PHE A 7 -12.06 -3.15 13.44
C PHE A 7 -11.39 -1.92 14.06
N SER A 8 -10.46 -2.14 14.99
CA SER A 8 -9.51 -1.12 15.43
C SER A 8 -8.52 -0.78 14.31
N ILE A 9 -7.80 0.33 14.44
CA ILE A 9 -6.78 0.71 13.45
C ILE A 9 -5.66 -0.33 13.42
N GLU A 10 -5.23 -0.81 14.58
CA GLU A 10 -4.17 -1.81 14.73
C GLU A 10 -4.57 -3.13 14.06
N GLN A 11 -5.82 -3.55 14.24
CA GLN A 11 -6.37 -4.74 13.58
C GLN A 11 -6.37 -4.57 12.06
N ALA A 12 -6.83 -3.42 11.56
CA ALA A 12 -6.84 -3.13 10.13
C ALA A 12 -5.41 -3.10 9.55
N VAL A 13 -4.46 -2.47 10.25
CA VAL A 13 -3.04 -2.46 9.87
C VAL A 13 -2.48 -3.88 9.82
N HIS A 14 -2.69 -4.69 10.87
CA HIS A 14 -2.22 -6.08 10.91
C HIS A 14 -2.79 -6.93 9.76
N MET A 15 -4.09 -6.78 9.47
CA MET A 15 -4.76 -7.46 8.35
C MET A 15 -4.20 -7.10 6.97
N LEU A 16 -3.71 -5.86 6.80
CA LEU A 16 -3.21 -5.34 5.53
C LEU A 16 -1.67 -5.46 5.38
N THR A 17 -0.94 -5.81 6.45
CA THR A 17 0.53 -5.80 6.46
C THR A 17 1.11 -7.16 6.88
N GLN A 18 1.30 -7.39 8.18
CA GLN A 18 1.95 -8.58 8.73
C GLN A 18 1.21 -9.86 8.39
N ARG A 19 -0.13 -9.89 8.49
CA ARG A 19 -0.92 -11.10 8.25
C ARG A 19 -0.69 -11.68 6.83
N PRO A 20 -0.85 -10.91 5.74
CA PRO A 20 -0.55 -11.41 4.40
C PRO A 20 0.95 -11.67 4.19
N ALA A 21 1.86 -10.86 4.77
CA ALA A 21 3.29 -11.12 4.68
C ALA A 21 3.64 -12.51 5.24
N SER A 22 3.15 -12.86 6.43
CA SER A 22 3.32 -14.18 7.03
C SER A 22 2.67 -15.29 6.19
N LEU A 23 1.46 -15.07 5.68
CA LEU A 23 0.76 -16.05 4.84
C LEU A 23 1.55 -16.41 3.57
N TYR A 24 2.24 -15.44 2.97
CA TYR A 24 3.05 -15.64 1.77
C TYR A 24 4.53 -15.94 2.07
N GLY A 25 4.90 -16.11 3.34
CA GLY A 25 6.27 -16.46 3.74
C GLY A 25 7.27 -15.31 3.69
N PHE A 26 6.81 -14.05 3.65
CA PHE A 26 7.69 -12.89 3.67
C PHE A 26 8.12 -12.54 5.09
N ALA A 27 9.39 -12.82 5.40
CA ALA A 27 9.98 -12.50 6.70
C ALA A 27 10.61 -11.09 6.76
N ASP A 28 10.73 -10.39 5.63
CA ASP A 28 11.49 -9.14 5.46
C ASP A 28 10.63 -7.88 5.50
N ARG A 29 9.30 -7.99 5.68
CA ARG A 29 8.34 -6.87 5.57
C ARG A 29 7.09 -7.06 6.43
N GLY A 30 6.20 -6.08 6.39
CA GLY A 30 4.88 -6.12 7.04
C GLY A 30 4.88 -5.71 8.51
N VAL A 31 6.04 -5.31 9.06
CA VAL A 31 6.20 -4.78 10.42
C VAL A 31 7.18 -3.61 10.41
N LEU A 32 6.99 -2.65 11.32
CA LEU A 32 7.94 -1.56 11.54
C LEU A 32 8.99 -2.03 12.55
N GLN A 33 10.12 -2.53 12.04
CA GLN A 33 11.22 -3.05 12.85
C GLN A 33 12.55 -2.84 12.14
N VAL A 34 13.60 -2.56 12.91
CA VAL A 34 14.98 -2.45 12.40
C VAL A 34 15.37 -3.72 11.64
N GLY A 35 16.00 -3.56 10.48
CA GLY A 35 16.42 -4.66 9.61
C GLY A 35 15.35 -5.18 8.65
N LYS A 36 14.13 -4.65 8.67
CA LYS A 36 13.09 -4.95 7.67
C LYS A 36 13.07 -3.92 6.54
N LEU A 37 12.48 -4.27 5.40
CA LEU A 37 12.28 -3.32 4.31
C LEU A 37 11.46 -2.12 4.78
N ALA A 38 11.91 -0.92 4.39
CA ALA A 38 11.21 0.33 4.63
C ALA A 38 10.02 0.49 3.67
N ASP A 39 9.05 -0.41 3.79
CA ASP A 39 7.77 -0.39 3.09
C ASP A 39 6.70 0.20 4.02
N LEU A 40 6.41 1.50 3.87
CA LEU A 40 5.66 2.27 4.86
C LEU A 40 4.58 3.13 4.21
N ASN A 41 3.51 3.39 4.95
CA ASN A 41 2.54 4.44 4.64
C ASN A 41 2.48 5.42 5.82
N LEU A 42 2.59 6.72 5.53
CA LEU A 42 2.23 7.77 6.47
C LEU A 42 0.83 8.28 6.12
N ILE A 43 -0.10 8.12 7.06
CA ILE A 43 -1.52 8.37 6.82
C ILE A 43 -2.03 9.42 7.81
N ASP A 44 -2.63 10.48 7.27
CA ASP A 44 -3.45 11.43 8.02
C ASP A 44 -4.84 10.81 8.20
N LEU A 45 -5.11 10.30 9.41
CA LEU A 45 -6.35 9.58 9.71
C LEU A 45 -7.59 10.48 9.78
N GLN A 46 -7.40 11.80 9.89
CA GLN A 46 -8.48 12.80 9.88
C GLN A 46 -8.87 13.13 8.43
N ALA A 47 -7.89 13.20 7.52
CA ALA A 47 -8.12 13.45 6.10
C ALA A 47 -8.41 12.18 5.27
N LEU A 48 -8.20 10.99 5.85
CA LEU A 48 -8.38 9.71 5.15
C LEU A 48 -9.82 9.50 4.69
N LYS A 49 -10.03 9.53 3.37
CA LYS A 49 -11.33 9.28 2.76
C LYS A 49 -11.21 8.68 1.37
N ILE A 50 -12.25 7.95 0.99
CA ILE A 50 -12.43 7.44 -0.37
C ILE A 50 -13.06 8.55 -1.21
N LEU A 51 -12.47 8.84 -2.37
CA LEU A 51 -13.02 9.82 -3.32
C LEU A 51 -14.10 9.20 -4.18
N PRO A 52 -15.06 9.95 -4.74
CA PRO A 52 -16.02 9.38 -5.69
C PRO A 52 -15.30 8.65 -6.85
N PRO A 53 -15.80 7.48 -7.27
CA PRO A 53 -15.23 6.79 -8.42
C PRO A 53 -15.44 7.60 -9.70
N HIS A 54 -14.53 7.43 -10.66
CA HIS A 54 -14.65 8.02 -11.99
C HIS A 54 -14.20 7.04 -13.08
N ILE A 55 -14.66 7.29 -14.31
CA ILE A 55 -14.28 6.49 -15.48
C ILE A 55 -13.12 7.19 -16.20
N ALA A 56 -11.97 6.54 -16.24
CA ALA A 56 -10.86 6.93 -17.09
C ALA A 56 -10.95 6.23 -18.45
N ARG A 57 -10.63 6.96 -19.52
CA ARG A 57 -10.67 6.50 -20.92
C ARG A 57 -9.27 6.51 -21.51
N ASP A 58 -8.37 5.83 -20.85
CA ASP A 58 -6.93 5.86 -21.10
C ASP A 58 -6.33 4.50 -21.46
N LEU A 59 -7.19 3.51 -21.73
CA LEU A 59 -6.77 2.19 -22.20
C LEU A 59 -6.75 2.10 -23.73
N PRO A 60 -5.88 1.22 -24.28
CA PRO A 60 -5.88 0.90 -25.71
C PRO A 60 -7.26 0.44 -26.21
N ALA A 61 -7.49 0.60 -27.52
CA ALA A 61 -8.72 0.19 -28.21
C ALA A 61 -10.03 0.77 -27.63
N GLY A 62 -9.98 1.96 -27.02
CA GLY A 62 -11.15 2.62 -26.44
C GLY A 62 -11.64 2.00 -25.12
N GLY A 63 -10.80 1.17 -24.49
CA GLY A 63 -11.08 0.60 -23.18
C GLY A 63 -11.26 1.68 -22.10
N LYS A 64 -11.94 1.29 -21.01
CA LYS A 64 -12.23 2.18 -19.88
C LYS A 64 -11.82 1.53 -18.58
N ARG A 65 -11.37 2.33 -17.63
CA ARG A 65 -11.09 1.89 -16.25
C ARG A 65 -12.02 2.59 -15.28
N PHE A 66 -12.56 1.82 -14.35
CA PHE A 66 -13.22 2.34 -13.17
C PHE A 66 -12.17 2.61 -12.11
N LEU A 67 -11.91 3.88 -11.81
CA LEU A 67 -10.87 4.28 -10.87
C LEU A 67 -11.50 4.79 -9.58
N GLN A 68 -11.01 4.25 -8.47
CA GLN A 68 -11.39 4.64 -7.12
C GLN A 68 -10.19 5.32 -6.46
N GLY A 69 -10.26 6.65 -6.30
CA GLY A 69 -9.22 7.42 -5.62
C GLY A 69 -9.36 7.39 -4.09
N ALA A 70 -8.30 7.79 -3.40
CA ALA A 70 -8.30 8.05 -1.97
C ALA A 70 -7.45 9.29 -1.65
N GLN A 71 -7.79 9.97 -0.55
CA GLN A 71 -7.01 11.06 0.05
C GLN A 71 -6.55 10.66 1.46
N GLY A 72 -5.61 11.41 2.03
CA GLY A 72 -5.09 11.22 3.39
C GLY A 72 -3.79 10.42 3.46
N TYR A 73 -3.28 9.92 2.33
CA TYR A 73 -1.93 9.35 2.28
C TYR A 73 -0.90 10.47 2.10
N ARG A 74 -0.15 10.78 3.16
CA ARG A 74 0.93 11.78 3.10
C ARG A 74 2.13 11.23 2.33
N TYR A 75 2.51 9.99 2.63
CA TYR A 75 3.59 9.30 1.91
C TYR A 75 3.27 7.82 1.76
N THR A 76 3.58 7.28 0.59
CA THR A 76 3.78 5.83 0.40
C THR A 76 5.23 5.62 0.05
N ILE A 77 5.87 4.71 0.76
CA ILE A 77 7.30 4.45 0.70
C ILE A 77 7.51 2.98 0.41
N LYS A 78 8.34 2.68 -0.59
CA LYS A 78 8.74 1.32 -0.95
C LYS A 78 10.25 1.21 -0.87
N SER A 79 10.73 0.34 0.01
CA SER A 79 12.17 0.10 0.22
C SER A 79 12.97 1.40 0.41
N GLY A 80 12.40 2.33 1.19
CA GLY A 80 13.01 3.63 1.52
C GLY A 80 12.80 4.75 0.50
N GLN A 81 12.19 4.47 -0.66
CA GLN A 81 11.91 5.48 -1.68
C GLN A 81 10.44 5.87 -1.67
N ILE A 82 10.17 7.18 -1.67
CA ILE A 82 8.81 7.73 -1.75
C ILE A 82 8.26 7.46 -3.14
N THR A 83 7.18 6.68 -3.23
CA THR A 83 6.48 6.40 -4.49
C THR A 83 5.23 7.27 -4.66
N TYR A 84 4.63 7.71 -3.56
CA TYR A 84 3.56 8.71 -3.54
C TYR A 84 3.82 9.77 -2.49
N ARG A 85 3.49 11.03 -2.81
CA ARG A 85 3.45 12.16 -1.88
C ARG A 85 2.10 12.86 -2.00
N ASP A 86 1.44 13.06 -0.86
CA ASP A 86 0.12 13.70 -0.76
C ASP A 86 -0.89 13.13 -1.78
N SER A 87 -1.01 11.80 -1.81
CA SER A 87 -1.85 11.03 -2.72
C SER A 87 -1.52 11.15 -4.22
N MET A 88 -0.41 11.78 -4.60
CA MET A 88 0.08 11.85 -5.98
C MET A 88 1.27 10.92 -6.21
N ALA A 89 1.28 10.21 -7.35
CA ALA A 89 2.40 9.36 -7.74
C ALA A 89 3.65 10.20 -8.03
N THR A 90 4.81 9.64 -7.72
CA THR A 90 6.13 10.13 -8.15
C THR A 90 6.65 9.25 -9.28
N ASP A 91 7.81 9.61 -9.84
CA ASP A 91 8.49 8.79 -10.85
C ASP A 91 9.24 7.58 -10.28
N ALA A 92 9.29 7.43 -8.95
CA ALA A 92 10.03 6.34 -8.33
C ALA A 92 9.29 4.99 -8.53
N LEU A 93 9.96 4.06 -9.21
CA LEU A 93 9.48 2.70 -9.47
C LEU A 93 10.41 1.63 -8.84
N PRO A 94 10.61 1.62 -7.50
CA PRO A 94 11.53 0.70 -6.82
C PRO A 94 11.00 -0.75 -6.72
N GLY A 95 9.84 -1.04 -7.30
CA GLY A 95 9.23 -2.36 -7.32
C GLY A 95 10.14 -3.41 -7.98
N ARG A 96 10.08 -4.63 -7.46
CA ARG A 96 10.75 -5.81 -8.02
C ARG A 96 9.79 -6.98 -8.01
N LEU A 97 9.92 -7.84 -9.01
CA LEU A 97 9.23 -9.12 -9.03
C LEU A 97 9.79 -9.99 -7.89
N LEU A 98 8.91 -10.46 -7.02
CA LEU A 98 9.29 -11.36 -5.93
C LEU A 98 9.03 -12.80 -6.39
N LYS A 99 10.06 -13.63 -6.37
CA LYS A 99 9.92 -15.05 -6.70
C LYS A 99 9.90 -15.87 -5.42
N ARG A 100 9.01 -16.85 -5.36
CA ARG A 100 8.87 -17.76 -4.20
C ARG A 100 10.16 -18.53 -3.85
N SER A 101 11.08 -18.71 -4.80
CA SER A 101 12.38 -19.37 -4.59
C SER A 101 13.45 -18.50 -3.92
N GLU A 102 13.27 -17.18 -3.87
CA GLU A 102 14.26 -16.22 -3.36
C GLU A 102 14.09 -15.92 -1.85
N HIS A 103 13.05 -16.48 -1.21
CA HIS A 103 12.80 -16.38 0.24
C HIS A 103 13.32 -17.61 1.02
N ARG A 104 14.46 -18.18 0.61
CA ARG A 104 15.28 -19.00 1.52
C ARG A 104 16.31 -18.05 2.14
N VAL A 105 16.03 -17.65 3.37
CA VAL A 105 16.95 -16.88 4.21
C VAL A 105 18.31 -17.60 4.21
N SER A 106 19.36 -16.90 3.78
CA SER A 106 20.74 -17.18 4.17
C SER A 106 20.96 -16.76 5.61
#